data_AF-A0A1G1LSW1-F1
#
_entry.id   AF-A0A1G1LSW1-F1
#
_cell.length_a   1.000
_cell.length_b   1.000
_cell.length_c   1.000
_cell.angle_alpha   90.00
_cell.angle_beta   90.00
_cell.angle_gamma   90.00
#
_symmetry.space_group_name_H-M   'P 1'
#
loop_
_entity.id
_entity.type
_entity.pdbx_description
1 polymer ?
#
loop_
_entity_poly.entity_id
_entity_poly.type
_entity_poly.pdbx_seq_one_letter_code
_entity_poly.pdbx_strand_id
1 'polypeptide(L)'
;MNKLSNLCHTVAVEKGFWDKERNIGEALMLIVTELSEAMEAHRVQDHENFKEELADTFIRLFDLCGGLKIDIEEEIEKKANKNKARPYKHGKIC
;
A
#
# COMPACT_ATOMS: atom_id res chain seq x y z
N MET A 1 -9.23 8.61 9.44
CA MET A 1 -8.25 7.51 9.34
C MET A 1 -8.99 6.20 9.41
N ASN A 2 -8.95 5.42 8.34
CA ASN A 2 -9.73 4.19 8.19
C ASN A 2 -9.25 3.06 9.12
N LYS A 3 -10.09 2.03 9.25
CA LYS A 3 -9.88 0.91 10.17
C LYS A 3 -8.58 0.14 9.89
N LEU A 4 -8.23 -0.09 8.63
CA LEU A 4 -7.04 -0.86 8.25
C LEU A 4 -5.76 -0.07 8.47
N SER A 5 -5.71 1.21 8.08
CA SER A 5 -4.61 2.13 8.41
C SER A 5 -4.36 2.21 9.91
N ASN A 6 -5.42 2.35 10.71
CA ASN A 6 -5.27 2.38 12.17
C ASN A 6 -4.69 1.06 12.72
N LEU A 7 -5.20 -0.08 12.24
CA LEU A 7 -4.74 -1.40 12.67
C LEU A 7 -3.25 -1.60 12.33
N CYS A 8 -2.88 -1.46 11.05
CA CYS A 8 -1.51 -1.68 10.58
C CYS A 8 -0.52 -0.73 11.27
N HIS A 9 -0.90 0.55 11.41
CA HIS A 9 -0.04 1.53 12.06
C HIS A 9 0.14 1.25 13.56
N THR A 10 -0.93 0.85 14.26
CA THR A 10 -0.83 0.48 15.68
C THR A 10 0.14 -0.68 15.89
N VAL A 11 0.04 -1.72 15.07
CA VAL A 11 0.96 -2.86 15.12
C VAL A 11 2.40 -2.43 14.83
N ALA A 12 2.61 -1.56 13.84
CA ALA A 12 3.95 -1.07 13.52
C ALA A 12 4.56 -0.25 14.67
N VAL A 13 3.77 0.61 15.31
CA VAL A 13 4.17 1.37 16.51
C VAL A 13 4.53 0.44 17.66
N GLU A 14 3.71 -0.57 17.95
CA GLU A 14 3.99 -1.57 18.99
C GLU A 14 5.28 -2.36 18.74
N LYS A 15 5.71 -2.48 17.49
CA LYS A 15 6.96 -3.14 17.07
C LYS A 15 8.16 -2.19 17.01
N GLY A 16 8.00 -0.92 17.39
CA GLY A 16 9.08 0.07 17.44
C GLY A 16 9.47 0.68 16.08
N PHE A 17 8.69 0.42 15.02
CA PHE A 17 8.96 0.94 13.67
C PHE A 17 8.83 2.46 13.57
N TRP A 18 8.21 3.10 14.56
CA TRP A 18 7.97 4.53 14.66
C TRP A 18 8.59 5.16 15.92
N ASP A 19 9.53 4.48 16.59
CA ASP A 19 10.24 5.01 17.77
C ASP A 19 11.10 6.24 17.45
N LYS A 20 11.42 6.41 16.16
CA LYS A 20 12.13 7.56 15.60
C LYS A 20 11.36 8.10 14.40
N GLU A 21 11.74 9.30 13.97
CA GLU A 21 11.21 9.87 12.73
C GLU A 21 11.44 8.89 11.57
N ARG A 22 10.36 8.52 10.90
CA ARG A 22 10.36 7.55 9.81
C ARG A 22 10.89 8.21 8.54
N ASN A 23 11.91 7.59 7.93
CA ASN A 23 12.34 8.01 6.60
C ASN A 23 11.31 7.56 5.56
N ILE A 24 10.61 8.52 4.96
CA ILE A 24 9.54 8.25 3.98
C ILE A 24 10.10 7.56 2.73
N GLY A 25 11.29 7.96 2.25
CA GLY A 25 11.91 7.35 1.09
C GLY A 25 12.23 5.87 1.31
N GLU A 26 12.77 5.53 2.49
CA GLU A 26 13.02 4.15 2.89
C GLU A 26 11.72 3.35 3.01
N ALA A 27 10.70 3.91 3.66
CA ALA A 27 9.40 3.26 3.80
C ALA A 27 8.75 2.96 2.44
N LEU A 28 8.86 3.88 1.47
CA LEU A 28 8.38 3.68 0.11
C LEU A 28 9.16 2.56 -0.61
N MET A 29 10.47 2.49 -0.42
CA MET A 29 11.27 1.42 -1.04
C MET A 29 10.99 0.05 -0.42
N LEU A 30 10.68 -0.02 0.88
CA LEU A 30 10.23 -1.26 1.52
C LEU A 30 8.89 -1.76 0.95
N ILE A 31 7.98 -0.86 0.54
CA ILE A 31 6.75 -1.25 -0.15
C ILE A 31 7.05 -1.80 -1.55
N VAL A 32 8.02 -1.20 -2.25
CA VAL A 32 8.44 -1.65 -3.59
C VAL A 32 9.07 -3.04 -3.55
N THR A 33 9.79 -3.40 -2.48
CA THR A 33 10.35 -4.74 -2.33
C THR A 33 9.27 -5.81 -2.20
N GLU A 34 8.19 -5.60 -1.43
CA GLU A 34 7.11 -6.60 -1.35
C GLU A 34 6.41 -6.79 -2.70
N LEU A 35 6.24 -5.71 -3.48
CA LEU A 35 5.73 -5.82 -4.85
C LEU A 35 6.67 -6.62 -5.76
N SER A 36 7.97 -6.55 -5.52
CA SER A 36 8.97 -7.33 -6.25
C SER A 36 8.93 -8.80 -5.85
N GLU A 37 8.71 -9.10 -4.57
CA GLU A 37 8.50 -10.46 -4.06
C GLU A 37 7.20 -11.07 -4.58
N ALA A 38 6.11 -10.29 -4.64
CA ALA A 38 4.87 -10.71 -5.30
C ALA A 38 5.11 -11.05 -6.78
N MET A 39 5.87 -10.23 -7.51
CA MET A 39 6.18 -10.51 -8.92
C MET A 39 7.01 -11.80 -9.08
N GLU A 40 7.96 -12.04 -8.17
CA GLU A 40 8.75 -13.26 -8.17
C GLU A 40 7.89 -14.51 -7.88
N ALA A 41 7.02 -14.44 -6.87
CA ALA A 41 6.06 -15.49 -6.56
C ALA A 41 5.15 -15.80 -7.74
N HIS A 42 4.64 -14.77 -8.43
CA HIS A 42 3.84 -14.93 -9.64
C HIS A 42 4.62 -15.64 -10.76
N ARG A 43 5.90 -15.28 -10.95
CA ARG A 43 6.78 -15.87 -11.99
C ARG A 43 6.97 -17.37 -11.81
N VAL A 44 7.02 -17.84 -10.56
CA VAL A 44 7.19 -19.26 -10.23
C VAL A 44 5.87 -19.98 -9.96
N GLN A 45 4.72 -19.32 -10.19
CA GLN A 45 3.37 -19.84 -9.96
C GLN A 45 3.09 -20.23 -8.50
N ASP A 46 3.77 -19.58 -7.55
CA ASP A 46 3.48 -19.70 -6.14
C ASP A 46 2.32 -18.77 -5.76
N HIS A 47 1.10 -19.31 -5.85
CA HIS A 47 -0.12 -18.55 -5.62
C HIS A 47 -0.35 -18.15 -4.16
N GLU A 48 0.18 -18.93 -3.21
CA GLU A 48 0.00 -18.60 -1.79
C GLU A 48 0.97 -17.49 -1.41
N ASN A 49 2.25 -17.61 -1.79
CA ASN A 49 3.21 -16.53 -1.54
C ASN A 49 2.78 -15.24 -2.27
N PHE A 50 2.27 -15.33 -3.50
CA PHE A 50 1.77 -14.14 -4.20
C PHE A 50 0.69 -13.37 -3.43
N LYS A 51 -0.23 -14.06 -2.76
CA LYS A 51 -1.26 -13.42 -1.94
C LYS A 51 -0.69 -12.80 -0.67
N GLU A 52 0.27 -13.48 -0.05
CA GLU A 52 0.97 -13.02 1.15
C GLU A 52 1.72 -11.71 0.87
N GLU A 53 2.53 -11.66 -0.19
CA GLU A 53 3.31 -10.47 -0.54
C GLU A 53 2.42 -9.28 -0.97
N LEU A 54 1.28 -9.55 -1.60
CA LEU A 54 0.27 -8.51 -1.86
C LEU A 54 -0.31 -7.97 -0.55
N ALA A 55 -0.60 -8.83 0.43
CA ALA A 55 -1.09 -8.40 1.73
C ALA A 55 -0.03 -7.55 2.45
N ASP A 56 1.24 -7.95 2.41
CA ASP A 56 2.35 -7.20 3.02
C ASP A 56 2.55 -5.82 2.37
N THR A 57 2.40 -5.76 1.04
CA THR A 57 2.35 -4.47 0.32
C THR A 57 1.26 -3.55 0.90
N PHE A 58 0.04 -4.07 1.08
CA PHE A 58 -1.06 -3.29 1.66
C PHE A 58 -0.80 -2.91 3.12
N ILE A 59 -0.27 -3.81 3.94
CA ILE A 59 0.03 -3.55 5.34
C ILE A 59 1.01 -2.39 5.47
N ARG A 60 2.09 -2.38 4.66
CA ARG A 60 3.08 -1.29 4.68
C ARG A 60 2.52 0.02 4.16
N LEU A 61 1.68 -0.02 3.12
CA LEU A 61 0.96 1.17 2.64
C LEU A 61 0.03 1.73 3.71
N PHE A 62 -0.73 0.88 4.39
CA PHE A 62 -1.66 1.28 5.43
C PHE A 62 -0.96 1.81 6.67
N ASP A 63 0.15 1.20 7.10
CA ASP A 63 1.01 1.73 8.15
C ASP A 63 1.53 3.13 7.78
N LEU A 64 2.12 3.28 6.59
CA LEU A 64 2.66 4.57 6.15
C LEU A 64 1.56 5.65 6.09
N CYS A 65 0.37 5.32 5.58
CA CYS A 65 -0.77 6.24 5.61
C CYS A 65 -1.18 6.60 7.04
N GLY A 66 -1.20 5.62 7.94
CA GLY A 66 -1.51 5.81 9.36
C GLY A 66 -0.54 6.78 10.04
N GLY A 67 0.75 6.54 9.90
CA GLY A 67 1.79 7.39 10.49
C GLY A 67 1.86 8.79 9.88
N LEU A 68 1.52 8.94 8.61
CA LEU A 68 1.41 10.25 7.94
C LEU A 68 0.04 10.92 8.11
N LYS A 69 -0.91 10.28 8.80
CA LYS A 69 -2.30 10.75 8.99
C LYS A 69 -3.03 11.03 7.67
N ILE A 70 -2.76 10.21 6.66
CA ILE A 70 -3.42 10.28 5.35
C ILE A 70 -4.72 9.46 5.41
N ASP A 71 -5.85 10.09 5.12
CA ASP A 71 -7.10 9.37 4.93
C ASP A 71 -7.16 8.74 3.53
N ILE A 72 -6.54 7.57 3.40
CA ILE A 72 -6.38 6.91 2.11
C ILE A 72 -7.72 6.48 1.49
N GLU A 73 -8.77 6.22 2.30
CA GLU A 73 -10.10 5.92 1.77
C GLU A 73 -10.70 7.14 1.08
N GLU A 74 -10.64 8.31 1.73
CA GLU A 74 -11.11 9.57 1.13
C GLU A 74 -10.34 9.91 -0.16
N GLU A 75 -9.02 9.72 -0.18
CA GLU A 75 -8.19 9.96 -1.37
C GLU A 75 -8.49 8.97 -2.51
N ILE A 76 -8.75 7.70 -2.18
CA ILE A 76 -9.21 6.70 -3.16
C ILE A 76 -10.57 7.11 -3.73
N GLU A 77 -11.54 7.51 -2.91
CA GLU A 77 -12.87 7.93 -3.36
C GLU A 77 -12.79 9.16 -4.28
N LYS A 78 -12.05 10.20 -3.87
CA LYS A 78 -11.77 11.39 -4.70
C LYS A 78 -11.18 10.97 -6.05
N LYS A 79 -10.21 10.06 -6.06
CA LYS A 79 -9.54 9.60 -7.27
C LYS A 79 -10.45 8.75 -8.15
N ALA A 80 -11.23 7.86 -7.56
CA ALA A 80 -12.18 7.00 -8.26
C ALA A 80 -13.27 7.81 -8.95
N ASN A 81 -13.83 8.82 -8.27
CA ASN A 81 -14.81 9.73 -8.85
C ASN A 81 -14.23 10.54 -10.02
N LYS A 82 -12.99 11.04 -9.88
CA LYS A 82 -12.26 11.67 -11.00
C LYS A 82 -12.03 10.70 -12.17
N ASN A 83 -11.73 9.42 -11.89
CA ASN A 83 -11.49 8.41 -12.93
C ASN A 83 -12.78 8.01 -13.68
N LYS A 84 -13.93 7.95 -12.99
CA LYS A 84 -15.25 7.68 -13.60
C LYS A 84 -15.64 8.72 -14.65
N ALA A 85 -15.26 9.97 -14.46
CA ALA A 85 -15.57 11.07 -15.37
C ALA A 85 -14.71 11.08 -16.65
N ARG A 86 -13.70 10.22 -16.76
CA ARG A 86 -12.78 10.23 -17.90
C ARG A 86 -13.24 9.26 -19.00
N PRO A 87 -12.90 9.53 -20.27
CA PRO A 87 -13.27 8.65 -21.39
C PRO A 87 -12.65 7.26 -21.27
N TYR A 88 -13.19 6.25 -21.95
CA TYR A 88 -12.68 4.88 -21.88
C TYR A 88 -11.15 4.81 -22.08
N LYS A 89 -10.45 4.08 -21.18
CA LYS A 89 -8.99 3.99 -21.05
C LYS A 89 -8.23 5.33 -20.94
N HIS A 90 -8.92 6.46 -20.86
CA HIS A 90 -8.34 7.81 -20.98
C HIS A 90 -7.53 7.95 -22.27
N GLY A 91 -7.94 7.26 -23.34
CA GLY A 91 -7.20 7.19 -24.62
C GLY A 91 -5.96 6.31 -24.62
N LYS A 92 -5.68 5.56 -23.54
CA LYS A 92 -4.58 4.58 -23.50
C LYS A 92 -4.92 3.35 -24.34
N ILE A 93 -3.91 2.82 -25.04
CA ILE A 93 -4.06 1.66 -25.93
C ILE A 93 -3.79 0.33 -25.19
N CYS A 94 -3.04 0.37 -24.08
CA CYS A 94 -2.80 -0.79 -23.22
C CYS A 94 -4.08 -1.29 -22.56
#